data_AF-A0A257R1Q4-F1
#
_entry.id   AF-A0A257R1Q4-F1
#
_cell.length_a   1.000
_cell.length_b   1.000
_cell.length_c   1.000
_cell.angle_alpha   90.00
_cell.angle_beta   90.00
_cell.angle_gamma   90.00
#
_symmetry.space_group_name_H-M   'P 1'
#
loop_
_entity.id
_entity.type
_entity.pdbx_description
1 polymer ?
#
loop_
_entity_poly.entity_id
_entity_poly.type
_entity_poly.pdbx_seq_one_letter_code
_entity_poly.pdbx_strand_id
1 'polypeptide(L)'
;MATDFAKLKRGKGTPPPADDAPDVFAENGRSDEAEALRPLQVRIPASVFAEFSETAGREFGFTHGAKKQLFLKMWKAYKTQNNRA
;
A
#
# COMPACT_ATOMS: atom_id res chain seq x y z
N MET A 1 53.44 -12.68 33.19
CA MET A 1 53.93 -12.28 31.87
C MET A 1 52.87 -11.41 31.22
N ALA A 2 53.16 -10.14 30.97
CA ALA A 2 52.20 -9.21 30.36
C ALA A 2 52.33 -9.28 28.83
N THR A 3 51.22 -9.49 28.12
CA THR A 3 51.17 -9.48 26.66
C THR A 3 51.31 -8.06 26.13
N ASP A 4 52.35 -7.83 25.33
CA ASP A 4 52.67 -6.55 24.72
C ASP A 4 51.82 -6.33 23.46
N PHE A 5 50.81 -5.47 23.58
CA PHE A 5 49.84 -5.15 22.52
C PHE A 5 50.42 -4.33 21.36
N ALA A 6 51.65 -3.80 21.50
CA ALA A 6 52.32 -3.03 20.44
C ALA A 6 52.71 -3.88 19.22
N LYS A 7 52.74 -5.22 19.35
CA LYS A 7 53.10 -6.14 18.26
C LYS A 7 51.91 -6.60 17.40
N LEU A 8 50.68 -6.20 17.71
CA LEU A 8 49.53 -6.50 16.85
C LEU A 8 49.58 -5.66 15.57
N LYS A 9 49.91 -6.29 14.44
CA LYS A 9 49.79 -5.68 13.11
C LYS A 9 48.33 -5.40 12.79
N ARG A 10 47.89 -4.14 13.00
CA ARG A 10 46.66 -3.61 12.42
C ARG A 10 46.86 -3.48 10.92
N GLY A 11 46.35 -4.40 10.10
CA GLY A 11 46.46 -4.23 8.66
C GLY A 11 46.22 -5.45 7.77
N LYS A 12 46.11 -6.67 8.30
CA LYS A 12 45.63 -7.81 7.51
C LYS A 12 44.22 -8.15 7.94
N GLY A 13 43.25 -7.89 7.07
CA GLY A 13 41.84 -8.17 7.31
C GLY A 13 41.04 -7.01 7.91
N THR A 14 41.58 -5.78 7.92
CA THR A 14 40.73 -4.61 8.23
C THR A 14 39.68 -4.52 7.12
N PRO A 15 38.38 -4.64 7.46
CA PRO A 15 37.32 -4.49 6.47
C PRO A 15 37.47 -3.13 5.78
N PRO A 16 37.15 -3.03 4.48
CA PRO A 16 37.00 -1.72 3.86
C PRO A 16 36.02 -0.88 4.70
N PRO A 17 36.25 0.45 4.81
CA PRO A 17 35.32 1.32 5.51
C PRO A 17 33.94 1.13 4.90
N ALA A 18 32.94 0.90 5.75
CA ALA A 18 31.57 0.80 5.29
C ALA A 18 31.20 2.13 4.64
N ASP A 19 30.78 2.10 3.37
CA ASP A 19 30.13 3.25 2.77
C ASP A 19 28.91 3.59 3.63
N ASP A 20 28.68 4.88 3.91
CA ASP A 20 27.47 5.36 4.57
C ASP A 20 26.27 5.10 3.64
N ALA A 21 25.78 3.87 3.66
CA ALA A 21 24.55 3.50 2.98
C ALA A 21 23.37 4.11 3.73
N PRO A 22 22.39 4.71 3.04
CA PRO A 22 21.20 5.22 3.69
C PRO A 22 20.49 4.09 4.44
N ASP A 23 20.07 4.35 5.68
CA ASP A 23 19.37 3.38 6.52
C ASP A 23 17.93 3.17 6.03
N VAL A 24 17.78 2.28 5.06
CA VAL A 24 16.50 1.94 4.40
C VAL A 24 15.48 1.34 5.38
N PHE A 25 15.90 0.95 6.59
CA PHE A 25 14.99 0.43 7.62
C PHE A 25 14.31 1.53 8.43
N ALA A 26 14.91 2.73 8.51
CA ALA A 26 14.32 3.89 9.16
C ALA A 26 13.24 4.56 8.29
N GLU A 27 13.36 4.44 6.95
CA GLU A 27 12.35 4.90 6.00
C GLU A 27 11.24 3.85 5.83
N ASN A 28 10.43 3.67 6.88
CA ASN A 28 9.19 2.92 6.75
C ASN A 28 8.17 3.74 5.93
N GLY A 29 8.31 3.71 4.60
CA GLY A 29 7.46 4.44 3.65
C GLY A 29 6.02 3.93 3.52
N ARG A 30 5.61 2.97 4.36
CA ARG A 30 4.20 2.60 4.48
C ARG A 30 3.55 3.62 5.40
N SER A 31 2.72 4.47 4.82
CA SER A 31 1.85 5.35 5.60
C SER A 31 0.99 4.51 6.54
N ASP A 32 1.37 4.48 7.83
CA ASP A 32 0.62 3.86 8.93
C ASP A 32 -0.79 4.52 9.12
N GLU A 33 -1.12 5.52 8.30
CA GLU A 33 -2.40 6.22 8.22
C GLU A 33 -3.42 5.61 7.23
N ALA A 34 -3.19 4.40 6.70
CA ALA A 34 -4.22 3.75 5.90
C ALA A 34 -5.44 3.42 6.77
N GLU A 35 -6.48 4.26 6.71
CA GLU A 35 -7.74 4.08 7.43
C GLU A 35 -8.26 2.64 7.27
N ALA A 36 -8.61 2.01 8.39
CA ALA A 36 -9.05 0.63 8.42
C ALA A 36 -10.32 0.44 7.55
N LEU A 37 -10.16 -0.26 6.42
CA LEU A 37 -11.26 -0.57 5.52
C LEU A 37 -12.17 -1.64 6.14
N ARG A 38 -13.47 -1.35 6.24
CA ARG A 38 -14.50 -2.32 6.64
C ARG A 38 -15.31 -2.79 5.42
N PRO A 39 -15.66 -4.09 5.35
CA PRO A 39 -16.48 -4.59 4.25
C PRO A 39 -17.92 -4.09 4.37
N LEU A 40 -18.42 -3.46 3.30
CA LEU A 40 -19.84 -3.12 3.16
C LEU A 40 -20.55 -4.29 2.46
N GLN A 41 -21.38 -5.04 3.18
CA GLN A 41 -22.15 -6.15 2.64
C GLN A 41 -23.60 -5.72 2.42
N VAL A 42 -24.08 -5.82 1.18
CA VAL A 42 -25.46 -5.48 0.81
C VAL A 42 -26.06 -6.62 0.00
N ARG A 43 -27.36 -6.87 0.19
CA ARG A 43 -28.14 -7.80 -0.63
C ARG A 43 -28.93 -7.00 -1.64
N ILE A 44 -28.78 -7.35 -2.90
CA ILE A 44 -29.50 -6.72 -4.02
C ILE A 44 -30.07 -7.82 -4.93
N PRO A 45 -31.11 -7.52 -5.71
CA PRO A 45 -31.62 -8.46 -6.70
C PRO A 45 -30.53 -8.91 -7.69
N ALA A 46 -30.61 -10.15 -8.16
CA ALA A 46 -29.64 -10.72 -9.09
C ALA A 46 -29.54 -9.93 -10.41
N SER A 47 -30.66 -9.38 -10.90
CA SER A 47 -30.70 -8.52 -12.09
C SER A 47 -29.84 -7.28 -11.92
N VAL A 48 -30.05 -6.55 -10.83
CA VAL A 48 -29.29 -5.34 -10.50
C VAL A 48 -27.81 -5.65 -10.34
N PHE A 49 -27.48 -6.80 -9.73
CA PHE A 49 -26.08 -7.22 -9.60
C PHE A 49 -25.42 -7.52 -10.95
N ALA A 50 -26.15 -8.14 -11.88
CA ALA A 50 -25.63 -8.46 -13.21
C ALA A 50 -25.34 -7.18 -14.00
N GLU A 51 -26.29 -6.26 -14.06
CA GLU A 51 -26.15 -4.95 -14.72
C GLU A 51 -24.98 -4.14 -14.13
N PHE A 52 -24.89 -4.10 -12.80
CA PHE A 52 -23.80 -3.41 -12.11
C PHE A 52 -22.43 -4.04 -12.42
N SER A 53 -22.38 -5.37 -12.46
CA SER A 53 -21.14 -6.10 -12.75
C SER A 53 -20.68 -5.89 -14.19
N GLU A 54 -21.62 -5.88 -15.15
CA GLU A 54 -21.33 -5.62 -16.54
C GLU A 54 -20.84 -4.17 -16.75
N THR A 55 -21.51 -3.20 -16.14
CA THR A 55 -21.11 -1.79 -16.19
C THR A 55 -19.70 -1.61 -15.61
N ALA A 56 -19.42 -2.25 -14.48
CA ALA A 56 -18.08 -2.19 -13.87
C ALA A 56 -17.02 -2.81 -14.78
N GLY A 57 -17.33 -3.96 -15.40
CA GLY A 57 -16.43 -4.64 -16.33
C GLY A 57 -16.14 -3.85 -17.60
N ARG A 58 -17.16 -3.17 -18.15
CA ARG A 58 -17.00 -2.30 -19.33
C ARG A 58 -16.16 -1.05 -19.03
N GLU A 59 -16.32 -0.46 -17.84
CA GLU A 59 -15.74 0.85 -17.53
C GLU A 59 -14.34 0.77 -16.90
N PHE A 60 -14.10 -0.23 -16.04
CA PHE A 60 -12.83 -0.41 -15.31
C PHE A 60 -12.10 -1.72 -15.69
N GLY A 61 -12.63 -2.45 -16.67
CA GLY A 61 -12.13 -3.77 -17.05
C GLY A 61 -12.66 -4.88 -16.13
N PHE A 62 -12.66 -6.12 -16.63
CA PHE A 62 -13.05 -7.31 -15.87
C PHE A 62 -11.97 -7.75 -14.86
N THR A 63 -11.51 -6.82 -14.02
CA THR A 63 -10.42 -7.02 -13.07
C THR A 63 -10.92 -7.01 -11.62
N HIS A 64 -10.11 -7.57 -10.71
CA HIS A 64 -10.39 -7.49 -9.28
C HIS A 64 -10.43 -6.04 -8.82
N GLY A 65 -11.59 -5.62 -8.29
CA GLY A 65 -11.79 -4.27 -7.78
C GLY A 65 -12.61 -3.34 -8.67
N ALA A 66 -12.95 -3.72 -9.91
CA ALA A 66 -13.76 -2.90 -10.82
C ALA A 66 -15.12 -2.50 -10.20
N LYS A 67 -15.80 -3.43 -9.53
CA LYS A 67 -17.06 -3.18 -8.80
C LYS A 67 -16.89 -2.16 -7.68
N LYS A 68 -15.77 -2.23 -6.94
CA LYS A 68 -15.44 -1.26 -5.88
C LYS A 68 -15.21 0.13 -6.46
N GLN A 69 -14.48 0.22 -7.58
CA GLN A 69 -14.20 1.48 -8.25
C GLN A 69 -15.49 2.13 -8.78
N LEU A 70 -16.36 1.35 -9.42
CA LEU A 70 -17.67 1.81 -9.87
C LEU A 70 -18.52 2.32 -8.69
N PHE A 71 -18.58 1.55 -7.59
CA PHE A 71 -19.31 1.97 -6.39
C PHE A 71 -18.79 3.31 -5.84
N LEU A 72 -17.48 3.46 -5.71
CA LEU A 72 -16.87 4.70 -5.21
C LEU A 72 -17.11 5.89 -6.13
N LYS A 73 -17.12 5.67 -7.46
CA LYS A 73 -17.47 6.70 -8.44
C LYS A 73 -18.93 7.14 -8.28
N MET A 74 -19.87 6.20 -8.23
CA MET A 74 -21.29 6.48 -8.02
C MET A 74 -21.53 7.19 -6.68
N TRP A 75 -20.86 6.76 -5.61
CA TRP A 75 -20.97 7.38 -4.28
C TRP A 75 -20.48 8.82 -4.27
N LYS A 76 -19.35 9.11 -4.91
CA LYS A 76 -18.85 10.49 -5.08
C LYS A 76 -19.88 11.35 -5.82
N ALA A 77 -20.40 10.86 -6.95
CA ALA A 77 -21.41 11.58 -7.73
C ALA A 77 -22.70 11.85 -6.93
N TYR A 78 -23.18 10.84 -6.18
CA TYR A 78 -24.35 10.98 -5.31
C TYR A 78 -24.13 12.04 -4.22
N LYS A 79 -22.99 12.00 -3.51
CA LYS A 79 -22.67 13.04 -2.51
C LYS A 79 -22.61 14.43 -3.11
N THR A 80 -22.03 14.59 -4.30
CA THR A 80 -21.97 15.88 -5.00
C THR A 80 -23.35 16.40 -5.38
N GLN A 81 -24.26 15.52 -5.78
CA GLN A 81 -25.65 15.91 -6.09
C GLN A 81 -26.43 16.25 -4.81
N ASN A 82 -26.27 15.47 -3.74
CA ASN A 82 -27.04 15.62 -2.52
C ASN A 82 -26.54 16.77 -1.62
N ASN A 83 -25.25 17.12 -1.67
CA ASN A 83 -24.70 18.30 -0.98
C ASN A 83 -24.93 19.62 -1.74
N ARG A 84 -25.65 19.58 -2.87
CA ARG A 84 -26.07 20.77 -3.64
C ARG A 84 -27.51 21.22 -3.32
N ALA A 85 -28.19 20.54 -2.40
CA ALA A 85 -29.44 20.96 -1.77
C ALA A 85 -29.15 21.76 -0.50
#